data_AF-A0A6P6SG59-F1
#
_entry.id   AF-A0A6P6SG59-F1
#
_cell.length_a   1.000
_cell.length_b   1.000
_cell.length_c   1.000
_cell.angle_alpha   90.00
_cell.angle_beta   90.00
_cell.angle_gamma   90.00
#
_symmetry.space_group_name_H-M   'P 1'
#
loop_
_entity.id
_entity.type
_entity.pdbx_description
1 polymer ?
#
loop_
_entity_poly.entity_id
_entity_poly.type
_entity_poly.pdbx_seq_one_letter_code
_entity_poly.pdbx_strand_id
1 'polypeptide(L)'
;MATTAPSSDQNPEVENGEEFEVHVFSSEAELLEKLQDKWRSVKPQPYPAMYSSVFGGIILDPALMVIPMDDHMVHRGHGVFDTAIILGGHLYELDVHLTRFLKSASKAKIVSPFPKSTLRSILIQLAAASQCRKGTLRYWLSAGPGDFLLSPAGCPKSAFYAIVIDEDFEQCKEGVKVITSTIPMKTPLFATMKNVNYMPNVLSKMEAEEQGAFASIWVDEEGYIAEGPNVNVGFITHDKELILPEFDKILRGCTAARLLELAPKLVEQHRLKSVRTDNLTIEEAKNAAEMMYIGSTLPVLPIIAWDEKPIGDGKVGELTMALSDLVWEDMVAGPKTRRIPVPYL
;
A
#
# COMPACT_ATOMS: atom_id res chain seq x y z
N MET A 1 6.89 -7.06 -34.89
CA MET A 1 7.58 -8.30 -35.29
C MET A 1 7.03 -9.42 -34.43
N ALA A 2 6.81 -10.58 -35.05
CA ALA A 2 5.90 -11.63 -34.62
C ALA A 2 6.41 -12.53 -33.48
N THR A 3 5.46 -13.36 -33.00
CA THR A 3 5.55 -14.60 -32.18
C THR A 3 5.77 -14.36 -30.68
N THR A 4 5.04 -14.98 -29.73
CA THR A 4 4.41 -16.30 -29.64
C THR A 4 3.25 -16.25 -28.62
N ALA A 5 2.19 -17.02 -28.85
CA ALA A 5 1.17 -17.29 -27.83
C ALA A 5 1.67 -18.39 -26.88
N PRO A 6 1.41 -18.34 -25.57
CA PRO A 6 1.61 -19.50 -24.72
C PRO A 6 0.32 -20.33 -24.68
N SER A 7 0.39 -21.52 -25.28
CA SER A 7 -0.43 -22.66 -24.86
C SER A 7 0.20 -23.26 -23.61
N SER A 8 -0.56 -23.44 -22.54
CA SER A 8 -0.48 -24.63 -21.68
C SER A 8 -1.50 -24.54 -20.55
N ASP A 9 -2.60 -25.29 -20.72
CA ASP A 9 -3.23 -25.96 -19.59
C ASP A 9 -2.18 -26.89 -18.98
N GLN A 10 -1.58 -26.49 -17.86
CA GLN A 10 -0.87 -27.38 -16.96
C GLN A 10 -1.64 -27.39 -15.64
N ASN A 11 -2.69 -28.20 -15.59
CA ASN A 11 -3.12 -28.76 -14.32
C ASN A 11 -2.01 -29.71 -13.87
N PRO A 12 -1.38 -29.52 -12.69
CA PRO A 12 -0.45 -30.50 -12.19
C PRO A 12 -1.25 -31.77 -11.85
N GLU A 13 -1.01 -32.84 -12.60
CA GLU A 13 -1.44 -34.18 -12.24
C GLU A 13 -0.89 -34.47 -10.84
N VAL A 14 -1.79 -34.67 -9.87
CA VAL A 14 -1.43 -35.10 -8.53
C VAL A 14 -0.94 -36.54 -8.66
N GLU A 15 0.39 -36.72 -8.67
CA GLU A 15 1.02 -38.05 -8.75
C GLU A 15 0.54 -38.94 -7.60
N ASN A 16 0.12 -40.16 -7.96
CA ASN A 16 -0.30 -41.18 -7.02
C ASN A 16 0.89 -41.74 -6.21
N GLY A 17 1.00 -41.33 -4.94
CA GLY A 17 1.21 -42.22 -3.79
C GLY A 17 2.50 -43.02 -3.69
N GLU A 18 3.65 -42.36 -3.56
CA GLU A 18 4.70 -42.87 -2.66
C GLU A 18 4.28 -42.59 -1.20
N GLU A 19 4.73 -43.43 -0.26
CA GLU A 19 4.44 -43.26 1.17
C GLU A 19 5.17 -41.99 1.67
N PHE A 20 4.46 -40.85 1.65
CA PHE A 20 5.00 -39.56 2.04
C PHE A 20 5.07 -39.46 3.56
N GLU A 21 6.26 -39.70 4.14
CA GLU A 21 6.51 -39.45 5.55
C GLU A 21 6.77 -37.95 5.81
N VAL A 22 6.00 -37.36 6.73
CA VAL A 22 6.20 -35.97 7.15
C VAL A 22 7.38 -35.89 8.11
N HIS A 23 8.40 -35.13 7.71
CA HIS A 23 9.59 -34.92 8.53
C HIS A 23 9.27 -34.18 9.85
N VAL A 24 9.69 -34.74 10.98
CA VAL A 24 9.64 -34.10 12.30
C VAL A 24 11.03 -33.61 12.67
N PHE A 25 11.19 -32.30 12.83
CA PHE A 25 12.47 -31.71 13.21
C PHE A 25 12.86 -32.13 14.62
N SER A 26 14.10 -32.57 14.77
CA SER A 26 14.66 -33.10 16.01
C SER A 26 15.33 -32.02 16.87
N SER A 27 15.66 -30.87 16.27
CA SER A 27 16.28 -29.74 16.97
C SER A 27 15.97 -28.38 16.32
N GLU A 28 16.13 -27.32 17.11
CA GLU A 28 16.01 -25.93 16.63
C GLU A 28 17.09 -25.58 15.59
N ALA A 29 18.30 -26.13 15.75
CA ALA A 29 19.41 -25.90 14.83
C ALA A 29 19.12 -26.47 13.44
N GLU A 30 18.55 -27.68 13.38
CA GLU A 30 18.12 -28.32 12.14
C GLU A 30 17.05 -27.50 11.40
N LEU A 31 16.08 -26.96 12.15
CA LEU A 31 15.05 -26.09 11.58
C LEU A 31 15.65 -24.77 11.05
N LEU A 32 16.56 -24.15 11.80
CA LEU A 32 17.22 -22.91 11.41
C LEU A 32 18.07 -23.08 10.15
N GLU A 33 18.83 -24.17 10.06
CA GLU A 33 19.63 -24.49 8.87
C GLU A 33 18.73 -24.64 7.64
N LYS A 34 17.62 -25.38 7.78
CA LYS A 34 16.66 -25.56 6.67
C LYS A 34 15.96 -24.26 6.27
N LEU A 35 15.65 -23.38 7.23
CA LEU A 35 15.14 -22.05 6.94
C LEU A 35 16.16 -21.24 6.13
N GLN A 36 17.42 -21.20 6.56
CA GLN A 36 18.46 -20.45 5.85
C GLN A 36 18.76 -21.01 4.46
N ASP A 37 18.78 -22.33 4.28
CA ASP A 37 19.01 -22.96 2.98
C ASP A 37 17.90 -22.67 1.96
N LYS A 38 16.64 -22.63 2.41
CA LYS A 38 15.53 -22.14 1.58
C LYS A 38 15.78 -20.72 1.08
N TRP A 39 16.33 -19.84 1.91
CA TRP A 39 16.62 -18.45 1.53
C TRP A 39 17.87 -18.31 0.67
N ARG A 40 18.86 -19.18 0.83
CA ARG A 40 20.05 -19.24 -0.05
C ARG A 40 19.71 -19.72 -1.47
N SER A 41 18.70 -20.57 -1.61
CA SER A 41 18.30 -21.15 -2.89
C SER A 41 17.38 -20.25 -3.73
N VAL A 42 16.83 -19.17 -3.17
CA VAL A 42 15.99 -18.20 -3.88
C VAL A 42 16.76 -16.93 -4.20
N LYS A 43 16.26 -16.15 -5.18
CA LYS A 43 16.82 -14.83 -5.48
C LYS A 43 16.77 -13.94 -4.23
N PRO A 44 17.84 -13.16 -3.94
CA PRO A 44 17.83 -12.21 -2.84
C PRO A 44 16.58 -11.34 -2.89
N GLN A 45 15.83 -11.34 -1.80
CA GLN A 45 14.66 -10.50 -1.67
C GLN A 45 15.07 -9.09 -1.23
N PRO A 46 14.34 -8.05 -1.64
CA PRO A 46 14.67 -6.66 -1.32
C PRO A 46 14.28 -6.28 0.13
N TYR A 47 14.50 -7.16 1.11
CA TYR A 47 14.09 -6.95 2.51
C TYR A 47 15.33 -6.80 3.40
N PRO A 48 16.00 -5.64 3.41
CA PRO A 48 17.26 -5.46 4.14
C PRO A 48 17.11 -5.48 5.67
N ALA A 49 15.93 -5.17 6.22
CA ALA A 49 15.71 -5.19 7.66
C ALA A 49 14.22 -5.31 8.04
N MET A 50 13.94 -6.02 9.14
CA MET A 50 12.63 -6.10 9.78
C MET A 50 12.75 -5.82 11.28
N TYR A 51 11.81 -5.10 11.90
CA TYR A 51 11.65 -5.05 13.34
C TYR A 51 10.50 -5.95 13.78
N SER A 52 10.65 -6.63 14.92
CA SER A 52 9.59 -7.38 15.58
C SER A 52 9.57 -7.06 17.07
N SER A 53 8.42 -6.62 17.59
CA SER A 53 8.25 -6.40 19.03
C SER A 53 8.12 -7.72 19.82
N VAL A 54 7.85 -8.84 19.14
CA VAL A 54 7.82 -10.18 19.76
C VAL A 54 9.24 -10.59 20.11
N PHE A 55 10.20 -10.39 19.21
CA PHE A 55 11.62 -10.64 19.46
C PHE A 55 12.31 -9.46 20.17
N GLY A 56 11.74 -8.25 20.08
CA GLY A 56 12.26 -7.04 20.71
C GLY A 56 13.40 -6.35 19.96
N GLY A 57 13.59 -6.63 18.67
CA GLY A 57 14.78 -6.15 17.93
C GLY A 57 14.63 -6.07 16.41
N ILE A 58 15.69 -5.56 15.78
CA ILE A 58 15.87 -5.52 14.32
C ILE A 58 16.54 -6.80 13.86
N ILE A 59 15.96 -7.44 12.86
CA ILE A 59 16.37 -8.67 12.19
C ILE A 59 16.91 -8.28 10.82
N LEU A 60 18.12 -8.74 10.51
CA LEU A 60 18.77 -8.52 9.20
C LEU A 60 18.82 -9.79 8.35
N ASP A 61 18.65 -10.98 8.95
CA ASP A 61 18.56 -12.25 8.23
C ASP A 61 17.11 -12.43 7.73
N PRO A 62 16.85 -12.41 6.41
CA PRO A 62 15.51 -12.61 5.86
C PRO A 62 14.87 -13.95 6.25
N ALA A 63 15.69 -14.98 6.55
CA ALA A 63 15.18 -16.28 7.00
C ALA A 63 14.47 -16.19 8.36
N LEU A 64 14.80 -15.18 9.16
CA LEU A 64 14.25 -14.93 10.49
C LEU A 64 13.17 -13.85 10.51
N MET A 65 12.79 -13.31 9.35
CA MET A 65 11.70 -12.35 9.21
C MET A 65 10.33 -13.07 9.26
N VAL A 66 10.04 -13.72 10.39
CA VAL A 66 8.87 -14.57 10.59
C VAL A 66 7.86 -13.94 11.55
N ILE A 67 6.59 -14.30 11.39
CA ILE A 67 5.49 -13.93 12.28
C ILE A 67 4.92 -15.23 12.90
N PRO A 68 4.64 -15.25 14.22
CA PRO A 68 4.00 -16.41 14.86
C PRO A 68 2.66 -16.76 14.20
N MET A 69 2.40 -18.05 13.99
CA MET A 69 1.15 -18.50 13.34
C MET A 69 -0.10 -18.23 14.20
N ASP A 70 0.07 -18.18 15.51
CA ASP A 70 -0.94 -17.84 16.52
C ASP A 70 -1.15 -16.32 16.69
N ASP A 71 -0.45 -15.49 15.91
CA ASP A 71 -0.71 -14.07 15.83
C ASP A 71 -2.05 -13.81 15.11
N HIS A 72 -2.99 -13.16 15.78
CA HIS A 72 -4.36 -12.94 15.27
C HIS A 72 -4.42 -12.19 13.94
N MET A 73 -3.37 -11.44 13.57
CA MET A 73 -3.28 -10.83 12.24
C MET A 73 -3.23 -11.89 11.13
N VAL A 74 -2.58 -13.03 11.38
CA VAL A 74 -2.35 -14.11 10.40
C VAL A 74 -3.62 -14.90 10.15
N HIS A 75 -4.30 -15.35 11.21
CA HIS A 75 -5.42 -16.30 11.10
C HIS A 75 -6.81 -15.67 11.34
N ARG A 76 -6.88 -14.38 11.70
CA ARG A 76 -8.16 -13.63 11.84
C ARG A 76 -8.19 -12.32 11.06
N GLY A 77 -7.07 -11.86 10.52
CA GLY A 77 -7.00 -10.52 9.91
C GLY A 77 -7.15 -9.38 10.92
N HIS A 78 -6.95 -9.64 12.22
CA HIS A 78 -7.05 -8.62 13.28
C HIS A 78 -5.76 -7.81 13.39
N GLY A 79 -5.50 -7.03 12.35
CA GLY A 79 -4.33 -6.16 12.27
C GLY A 79 -4.55 -4.94 11.40
N VAL A 80 -3.73 -3.91 11.64
CA VAL A 80 -3.65 -2.69 10.85
C VAL A 80 -2.24 -2.48 10.32
N PHE A 81 -2.11 -1.69 9.26
CA PHE A 81 -0.80 -1.38 8.70
C PHE A 81 -0.74 0.01 8.11
N ASP A 82 0.47 0.53 7.94
CA ASP A 82 0.73 1.73 7.14
C ASP A 82 2.09 1.62 6.45
N THR A 83 2.35 2.55 5.52
CA THR A 83 3.56 2.57 4.71
C THR A 83 4.04 4.01 4.58
N ALA A 84 5.26 4.29 5.01
CA ALA A 84 5.96 5.54 4.71
C ALA A 84 6.98 5.31 3.58
N ILE A 85 7.38 6.39 2.90
CA ILE A 85 8.37 6.34 1.83
C ILE A 85 9.74 6.72 2.36
N ILE A 86 10.76 5.96 1.95
CA ILE A 86 12.17 6.33 2.08
C ILE A 86 12.60 6.91 0.73
N LEU A 87 13.04 8.17 0.70
CA LEU A 87 13.55 8.80 -0.52
C LEU A 87 14.69 9.76 -0.19
N GLY A 88 15.81 9.64 -0.90
CA GLY A 88 16.99 10.48 -0.68
C GLY A 88 17.48 10.45 0.77
N GLY A 89 17.35 9.31 1.44
CA GLY A 89 17.72 9.17 2.85
C GLY A 89 16.79 9.85 3.87
N HIS A 90 15.55 10.18 3.47
CA HIS A 90 14.54 10.76 4.35
C HIS A 90 13.30 9.88 4.39
N LEU A 91 12.64 9.82 5.55
CA LEU A 91 11.29 9.29 5.69
C LEU A 91 10.29 10.42 5.41
N TYR A 92 9.51 10.26 4.35
CA TYR A 92 8.49 11.22 3.93
C TYR A 92 7.16 10.97 4.66
N GLU A 93 6.59 12.04 5.22
CA GLU A 93 5.33 12.11 5.97
C GLU A 93 5.14 11.09 7.11
N LEU A 94 6.23 10.54 7.67
CA LEU A 94 6.17 9.51 8.71
C LEU A 94 5.22 9.85 9.87
N ASP A 95 5.26 11.09 10.37
CA ASP A 95 4.42 11.52 11.49
C ASP A 95 2.92 11.61 11.13
N VAL A 96 2.60 11.86 9.86
CA VAL A 96 1.23 11.84 9.30
C VAL A 96 0.75 10.40 9.21
N HIS A 97 1.57 9.52 8.60
CA HIS A 97 1.28 8.09 8.49
C HIS A 97 1.10 7.44 9.87
N LEU A 98 1.98 7.72 10.85
CA LEU A 98 1.84 7.21 12.22
C LEU A 98 0.54 7.68 12.90
N THR A 99 0.08 8.90 12.61
CA THR A 99 -1.20 9.39 13.15
C THR A 99 -2.37 8.59 12.57
N ARG A 100 -2.37 8.35 11.26
CA ARG A 100 -3.40 7.52 10.59
C ARG A 100 -3.35 6.06 11.04
N PHE A 101 -2.14 5.52 11.20
CA PHE A 101 -1.89 4.18 11.70
C PHE A 101 -2.51 3.96 13.07
N LEU A 102 -2.27 4.86 14.02
CA LEU A 102 -2.85 4.77 15.37
C LEU A 102 -4.36 5.03 15.37
N LYS A 103 -4.88 5.87 14.48
CA LYS A 103 -6.34 6.01 14.28
C LYS A 103 -6.96 4.70 13.76
N SER A 104 -6.28 4.01 12.83
CA SER A 104 -6.71 2.69 12.34
C SER A 104 -6.67 1.65 13.45
N ALA A 105 -5.60 1.63 14.24
CA ALA A 105 -5.48 0.73 15.41
C ALA A 105 -6.61 0.94 16.41
N SER A 106 -6.96 2.20 16.71
CA SER A 106 -8.08 2.54 17.59
C SER A 106 -9.42 2.03 17.05
N LYS A 107 -9.69 2.20 15.75
CA LYS A 107 -10.89 1.63 15.09
C LYS A 107 -10.92 0.09 15.17
N ALA A 108 -9.76 -0.55 15.02
CA ALA A 108 -9.59 -2.00 15.16
C ALA A 108 -9.60 -2.49 16.62
N LYS A 109 -9.71 -1.60 17.60
CA LYS A 109 -9.59 -1.91 19.04
C LYS A 109 -8.27 -2.59 19.41
N ILE A 110 -7.19 -2.25 18.71
CA ILE A 110 -5.84 -2.72 19.02
C ILE A 110 -5.12 -1.61 19.80
N VAL A 111 -4.74 -1.90 21.04
CA VAL A 111 -3.90 -1.02 21.85
C VAL A 111 -2.46 -1.18 21.37
N SER A 112 -1.75 -0.08 21.11
CA SER A 112 -0.35 -0.17 20.70
C SER A 112 0.55 -0.59 21.87
N PRO A 113 1.56 -1.47 21.67
CA PRO A 113 2.47 -1.86 22.74
C PRO A 113 3.45 -0.74 23.12
N PHE A 114 3.49 0.34 22.34
CA PHE A 114 4.42 1.45 22.49
C PHE A 114 3.71 2.79 22.26
N PRO A 115 4.16 3.89 22.90
CA PRO A 115 3.69 5.22 22.55
C PRO A 115 4.16 5.62 21.13
N LYS A 116 3.45 6.58 20.52
CA LYS A 116 3.77 7.09 19.16
C LYS A 116 5.25 7.48 19.00
N SER A 117 5.84 8.11 20.02
CA SER A 117 7.26 8.53 20.00
C SER A 117 8.22 7.35 19.90
N THR A 118 7.94 6.25 20.60
CA THR A 118 8.74 5.02 20.54
C THR A 118 8.57 4.33 19.20
N LEU A 119 7.35 4.21 18.66
CA LEU A 119 7.12 3.69 17.31
C LEU A 119 7.90 4.48 16.25
N ARG A 120 7.84 5.82 16.33
CA ARG A 120 8.61 6.71 15.47
C ARG A 120 10.11 6.45 15.56
N SER A 121 10.64 6.30 16.78
CA SER A 121 12.07 6.01 16.99
C SER A 121 12.47 4.66 16.41
N ILE A 122 11.68 3.61 16.63
CA ILE A 122 11.90 2.27 16.07
C ILE A 122 11.97 2.33 14.54
N LEU A 123 11.00 3.01 13.91
CA LEU A 123 10.93 3.13 12.45
C LEU A 123 12.12 3.88 11.85
N ILE A 124 12.61 4.95 12.51
CA ILE A 124 13.81 5.67 12.08
C ILE A 124 15.07 4.80 12.23
N GLN A 125 15.22 4.10 13.36
CA GLN A 125 16.36 3.20 13.59
C GLN A 125 16.37 2.02 12.62
N LEU A 126 15.19 1.46 12.32
CA LEU A 126 15.03 0.40 11.34
C LEU A 126 15.43 0.88 9.93
N ALA A 127 15.00 2.07 9.52
CA ALA A 127 15.42 2.66 8.25
C ALA A 127 16.93 2.93 8.19
N ALA A 128 17.56 3.32 9.31
CA ALA A 128 19.01 3.50 9.35
C ALA A 128 19.76 2.16 9.23
N ALA A 129 19.33 1.14 9.98
CA ALA A 129 19.94 -0.19 9.97
C ALA A 129 19.85 -0.90 8.62
N SER A 130 18.79 -0.62 7.84
CA SER A 130 18.61 -1.21 6.51
C SER A 130 19.55 -0.63 5.45
N GLN A 131 20.14 0.53 5.68
CA GLN A 131 20.93 1.31 4.72
C GLN A 131 20.20 1.66 3.40
N CYS A 132 18.90 1.36 3.29
CA CYS A 132 18.07 1.70 2.14
C CYS A 132 17.89 3.23 2.06
N ARG A 133 18.20 3.83 0.91
CA ARG A 133 18.03 5.28 0.65
C ARG A 133 16.82 5.61 -0.21
N LYS A 134 16.23 4.60 -0.84
CA LYS A 134 15.07 4.69 -1.74
C LYS A 134 14.28 3.39 -1.62
N GLY A 135 13.02 3.48 -1.19
CA GLY A 135 12.19 2.31 -0.94
C GLY A 135 10.99 2.63 -0.05
N THR A 136 10.43 1.60 0.57
CA THR A 136 9.28 1.74 1.46
C THR A 136 9.57 1.22 2.86
N LEU A 137 8.96 1.88 3.85
CA LEU A 137 8.96 1.43 5.24
C LEU A 137 7.52 1.07 5.61
N ARG A 138 7.22 -0.23 5.61
CA ARG A 138 5.88 -0.76 5.90
C ARG A 138 5.83 -1.32 7.31
N TYR A 139 4.75 -1.10 8.02
CA TYR A 139 4.62 -1.52 9.40
C TYR A 139 3.21 -1.89 9.78
N TRP A 140 3.10 -2.84 10.71
CA TRP A 140 1.87 -3.48 11.13
C TRP A 140 1.72 -3.44 12.64
N LEU A 141 0.46 -3.36 13.08
CA LEU A 141 0.08 -3.57 14.46
C LEU A 141 -0.98 -4.67 14.49
N SER A 142 -0.69 -5.73 15.22
CA SER A 142 -1.58 -6.87 15.44
C SER A 142 -2.14 -6.85 16.86
N ALA A 143 -3.31 -7.47 17.05
CA ALA A 143 -3.80 -7.89 18.37
C ALA A 143 -2.80 -8.80 19.11
N GLY A 144 -1.94 -9.50 18.36
CA GLY A 144 -0.77 -10.23 18.85
C GLY A 144 -0.95 -11.75 18.87
N PRO A 145 0.12 -12.50 19.21
CA PRO A 145 0.08 -13.93 19.48
C PRO A 145 -0.87 -14.28 20.63
N GLY A 146 -1.47 -15.46 20.63
CA GLY A 146 -2.46 -15.87 21.62
C GLY A 146 -3.04 -17.24 21.33
N ASP A 147 -4.34 -17.40 21.60
CA ASP A 147 -5.08 -18.60 21.20
C ASP A 147 -5.70 -18.44 19.80
N PHE A 148 -6.23 -19.54 19.25
CA PHE A 148 -6.90 -19.52 17.95
C PHE A 148 -8.40 -19.17 18.03
N LEU A 149 -8.88 -18.54 19.10
CA LEU A 149 -10.29 -18.14 19.19
C LEU A 149 -10.54 -16.86 18.37
N LEU A 150 -11.80 -16.39 18.37
CA LEU A 150 -12.17 -15.14 17.69
C LEU A 150 -11.85 -13.90 18.54
N SER A 151 -11.95 -14.04 19.86
CA SER A 151 -11.71 -12.93 20.80
C SER A 151 -10.21 -12.74 21.00
N PRO A 152 -9.68 -11.51 20.94
CA PRO A 152 -8.28 -11.23 21.24
C PRO A 152 -7.98 -11.25 22.74
N ALA A 153 -8.93 -11.64 23.60
CA ALA A 153 -8.74 -11.68 25.04
C ALA A 153 -7.65 -12.68 25.48
N GLY A 154 -7.39 -13.71 24.66
CA GLY A 154 -6.28 -14.65 24.85
C GLY A 154 -4.92 -14.10 24.39
N CYS A 155 -4.87 -12.94 23.73
CA CYS A 155 -3.62 -12.31 23.33
C CYS A 155 -3.07 -11.47 24.51
N PRO A 156 -1.95 -11.86 25.15
CA PRO A 156 -1.43 -11.13 26.31
C PRO A 156 -0.93 -9.72 25.96
N LYS A 157 -0.46 -9.52 24.71
CA LYS A 157 0.05 -8.24 24.24
C LYS A 157 -0.03 -8.14 22.72
N SER A 158 -0.45 -6.97 22.23
CA SER A 158 -0.35 -6.57 20.83
C SER A 158 1.08 -6.62 20.29
N ALA A 159 1.24 -7.01 19.03
CA ALA A 159 2.55 -7.07 18.37
C ALA A 159 2.70 -5.96 17.32
N PHE A 160 3.89 -5.36 17.28
CA PHE A 160 4.29 -4.38 16.27
C PHE A 160 5.41 -4.95 15.40
N TYR A 161 5.21 -4.90 14.09
CA TYR A 161 6.17 -5.37 13.09
C TYR A 161 6.45 -4.24 12.11
N ALA A 162 7.66 -4.18 11.58
CA ALA A 162 8.00 -3.25 10.51
C ALA A 162 9.03 -3.86 9.58
N ILE A 163 8.99 -3.53 8.30
CA ILE A 163 9.94 -4.00 7.30
C ILE A 163 10.33 -2.84 6.39
N VAL A 164 11.61 -2.78 6.07
CA VAL A 164 12.09 -1.95 4.96
C VAL A 164 12.08 -2.81 3.71
N ILE A 165 11.52 -2.27 2.63
CA ILE A 165 11.55 -2.87 1.31
C ILE A 165 12.37 -1.94 0.42
N ASP A 166 13.50 -2.45 -0.07
CA ASP A 166 14.39 -1.76 -1.00
C ASP A 166 13.76 -1.80 -2.40
N GLU A 167 13.18 -0.69 -2.81
CA GLU A 167 12.44 -0.61 -4.07
C GLU A 167 12.90 0.64 -4.80
N ASP A 168 13.30 0.44 -6.05
CA ASP A 168 13.50 1.55 -6.95
C ASP A 168 12.15 1.94 -7.56
N PHE A 169 11.76 3.19 -7.38
CA PHE A 169 10.56 3.74 -7.98
C PHE A 169 10.82 5.15 -8.50
N GLU A 170 10.26 5.47 -9.65
CA GLU A 170 10.38 6.78 -10.25
C GLU A 170 8.99 7.38 -10.49
N GLN A 171 8.96 8.68 -10.77
CA GLN A 171 7.75 9.32 -11.22
C GLN A 171 7.30 8.65 -12.53
N CYS A 172 6.14 7.99 -12.50
CA CYS A 172 5.57 7.40 -13.70
C CYS A 172 4.99 8.50 -14.59
N LYS A 173 5.40 8.52 -15.86
CA LYS A 173 4.94 9.46 -16.88
C LYS A 173 4.06 8.80 -17.94
N GLU A 174 3.86 7.49 -17.82
CA GLU A 174 3.04 6.70 -18.73
C GLU A 174 1.63 6.56 -18.19
N GLY A 175 0.66 6.57 -19.11
CA GLY A 175 -0.75 6.40 -18.79
C GLY A 175 -1.13 4.93 -18.66
N VAL A 176 -2.02 4.63 -17.72
CA VAL A 176 -2.56 3.27 -17.53
C VAL A 176 -4.03 3.17 -17.91
N LYS A 177 -4.46 1.94 -18.15
CA LYS A 177 -5.88 1.58 -18.28
C LYS A 177 -6.44 1.11 -16.95
N VAL A 178 -7.73 1.34 -16.74
CA VAL A 178 -8.47 0.87 -15.55
C VAL A 178 -9.80 0.25 -15.95
N ILE A 179 -10.35 -0.53 -15.04
CA ILE A 179 -11.70 -1.09 -15.17
C ILE A 179 -12.55 -0.72 -13.96
N THR A 180 -13.87 -0.81 -14.10
CA THR A 180 -14.78 -0.82 -12.96
C THR A 180 -14.73 -2.21 -12.29
N SER A 181 -14.48 -2.28 -10.98
CA SER A 181 -14.42 -3.58 -10.31
C SER A 181 -15.83 -4.18 -10.14
N THR A 182 -15.98 -5.49 -10.37
CA THR A 182 -17.22 -6.22 -10.00
C THR A 182 -17.13 -6.81 -8.58
N ILE A 183 -15.92 -6.86 -8.01
CA ILE A 183 -15.70 -7.29 -6.63
C ILE A 183 -16.22 -6.20 -5.69
N PRO A 184 -17.06 -6.53 -4.69
CA PRO A 184 -17.58 -5.54 -3.75
C PRO A 184 -16.49 -4.84 -2.94
N MET A 185 -16.63 -3.52 -2.77
CA MET A 185 -15.74 -2.77 -1.88
C MET A 185 -16.01 -3.10 -0.41
N LYS A 186 -15.06 -2.76 0.46
CA LYS A 186 -15.23 -2.87 1.91
C LYS A 186 -16.30 -1.89 2.39
N THR A 187 -17.06 -2.27 3.42
CA THR A 187 -17.95 -1.33 4.10
C THR A 187 -17.16 -0.15 4.70
N PRO A 188 -17.77 1.04 4.88
CA PRO A 188 -17.05 2.26 5.28
C PRO A 188 -16.16 2.12 6.52
N LEU A 189 -16.57 1.30 7.51
CA LEU A 189 -15.76 1.03 8.70
C LEU A 189 -14.40 0.41 8.35
N PHE A 190 -14.40 -0.58 7.45
CA PHE A 190 -13.19 -1.27 7.02
C PHE A 190 -12.45 -0.52 5.91
N ALA A 191 -13.14 0.23 5.05
CA ALA A 191 -12.51 1.03 4.00
C ALA A 191 -11.73 2.22 4.58
N THR A 192 -12.31 2.94 5.56
CA THR A 192 -11.68 4.10 6.21
C THR A 192 -10.61 3.73 7.26
N MET A 193 -10.28 2.45 7.38
CA MET A 193 -9.29 1.89 8.30
C MET A 193 -8.24 1.15 7.48
N LYS A 194 -6.95 1.52 7.59
CA LYS A 194 -5.90 0.82 6.86
C LYS A 194 -5.57 -0.51 7.56
N ASN A 195 -6.28 -1.57 7.17
CA ASN A 195 -6.27 -2.87 7.83
C ASN A 195 -5.76 -3.98 6.93
N VAL A 196 -5.44 -5.16 7.48
CA VAL A 196 -4.86 -6.28 6.70
C VAL A 196 -5.88 -7.15 5.96
N ASN A 197 -7.19 -6.88 6.06
CA ASN A 197 -8.24 -7.64 5.35
C ASN A 197 -8.26 -7.24 3.87
N TYR A 198 -7.24 -7.66 3.12
CA TYR A 198 -6.98 -7.21 1.75
C TYR A 198 -7.52 -8.17 0.66
N MET A 199 -8.27 -9.20 1.03
CA MET A 199 -8.84 -10.14 0.05
C MET A 199 -9.66 -9.42 -1.04
N PRO A 200 -10.57 -8.46 -0.74
CA PRO A 200 -11.26 -7.72 -1.80
C PRO A 200 -10.29 -6.95 -2.70
N ASN A 201 -9.25 -6.32 -2.13
CA ASN A 201 -8.24 -5.58 -2.89
C ASN A 201 -7.44 -6.49 -3.82
N VAL A 202 -7.08 -7.69 -3.36
CA VAL A 202 -6.38 -8.69 -4.16
C VAL A 202 -7.26 -9.14 -5.33
N LEU A 203 -8.51 -9.52 -5.07
CA LEU A 203 -9.44 -9.97 -6.11
C LEU A 203 -9.71 -8.87 -7.16
N SER A 204 -9.94 -7.63 -6.72
CA SER A 204 -10.13 -6.48 -7.61
C SER A 204 -8.89 -6.16 -8.46
N LYS A 205 -7.68 -6.41 -7.93
CA LYS A 205 -6.44 -6.24 -8.68
C LYS A 205 -6.26 -7.35 -9.72
N MET A 206 -6.52 -8.61 -9.35
CA MET A 206 -6.48 -9.75 -10.28
C MET A 206 -7.49 -9.58 -11.42
N GLU A 207 -8.72 -9.17 -11.11
CA GLU A 207 -9.77 -8.89 -12.10
C GLU A 207 -9.32 -7.86 -13.15
N ALA A 208 -8.58 -6.82 -12.73
CA ALA A 208 -8.04 -5.82 -13.64
C ALA A 208 -6.91 -6.40 -14.51
N GLU A 209 -6.01 -7.19 -13.92
CA GLU A 209 -4.90 -7.83 -14.65
C GLU A 209 -5.40 -8.82 -15.71
N GLU A 210 -6.44 -9.59 -15.41
CA GLU A 210 -7.10 -10.49 -16.36
C GLU A 210 -7.67 -9.77 -17.58
N GLN A 211 -8.05 -8.50 -17.41
CA GLN A 211 -8.56 -7.64 -18.49
C GLN A 211 -7.46 -6.76 -19.12
N GLY A 212 -6.19 -6.94 -18.74
CA GLY A 212 -5.07 -6.15 -19.26
C GLY A 212 -5.03 -4.70 -18.77
N ALA A 213 -5.72 -4.39 -17.67
CA ALA A 213 -5.72 -3.10 -17.01
C ALA A 213 -4.73 -3.07 -15.83
N PHE A 214 -4.30 -1.87 -15.43
CA PHE A 214 -3.36 -1.70 -14.34
C PHE A 214 -3.99 -1.98 -12.97
N ALA A 215 -5.20 -1.47 -12.74
CA ALA A 215 -5.97 -1.71 -11.53
C ALA A 215 -7.43 -1.32 -11.80
N SER A 216 -8.33 -1.79 -10.93
CA SER A 216 -9.75 -1.42 -10.98
C SER A 216 -10.07 -0.22 -10.08
N ILE A 217 -11.24 0.38 -10.31
CA ILE A 217 -11.84 1.40 -9.47
C ILE A 217 -13.16 0.86 -8.92
N TRP A 218 -13.35 1.01 -7.60
CA TRP A 218 -14.63 0.71 -6.97
C TRP A 218 -15.61 1.86 -7.12
N VAL A 219 -16.88 1.47 -7.23
CA VAL A 219 -18.04 2.33 -7.13
C VAL A 219 -18.85 1.83 -5.94
N ASP A 220 -19.34 2.73 -5.10
CA ASP A 220 -20.14 2.38 -3.95
C ASP A 220 -21.57 1.98 -4.35
N GLU A 221 -22.36 1.53 -3.36
CA GLU A 221 -23.74 1.07 -3.58
C GLU A 221 -24.68 2.19 -4.07
N GLU A 222 -24.28 3.45 -3.93
CA GLU A 222 -25.04 4.63 -4.37
C GLU A 222 -24.62 5.09 -5.79
N GLY A 223 -23.65 4.44 -6.41
CA GLY A 223 -23.16 4.77 -7.75
C GLY A 223 -22.06 5.83 -7.77
N TYR A 224 -21.50 6.20 -6.60
CA TYR A 224 -20.40 7.16 -6.49
C TYR A 224 -19.04 6.48 -6.52
N ILE A 225 -18.06 7.17 -7.09
CA ILE A 225 -16.68 6.71 -7.12
C ILE A 225 -16.11 6.61 -5.71
N ALA A 226 -15.48 5.47 -5.43
CA ALA A 226 -14.74 5.24 -4.20
C ALA A 226 -13.23 5.37 -4.42
N GLU A 227 -12.49 4.25 -4.44
CA GLU A 227 -11.03 4.20 -4.57
C GLU A 227 -10.60 2.97 -5.38
N GLY A 228 -9.31 2.85 -5.70
CA GLY A 228 -8.74 1.62 -6.24
C GLY A 228 -8.22 0.68 -5.14
N PRO A 229 -7.74 -0.54 -5.49
CA PRO A 229 -7.26 -1.54 -4.54
C PRO A 229 -6.20 -1.09 -3.53
N ASN A 230 -5.43 -0.06 -3.83
CA ASN A 230 -4.34 0.41 -2.97
C ASN A 230 -4.06 1.91 -3.11
N VAL A 231 -4.96 2.64 -3.75
CA VAL A 231 -4.75 4.02 -4.24
C VAL A 231 -6.07 4.79 -4.20
N ASN A 232 -6.01 6.08 -3.91
CA ASN A 232 -7.14 6.97 -4.17
C ASN A 232 -7.20 7.32 -5.66
N VAL A 233 -8.29 7.96 -6.09
CA VAL A 233 -8.48 8.45 -7.47
C VAL A 233 -8.74 9.95 -7.45
N GLY A 234 -8.35 10.63 -8.53
CA GLY A 234 -8.58 12.05 -8.74
C GLY A 234 -8.97 12.34 -10.18
N PHE A 235 -9.75 13.41 -10.36
CA PHE A 235 -10.39 13.78 -11.62
C PHE A 235 -10.16 15.26 -11.91
N ILE A 236 -9.90 15.60 -13.16
CA ILE A 236 -9.86 16.97 -13.63
C ILE A 236 -11.00 17.18 -14.62
N THR A 237 -11.87 18.12 -14.33
CA THR A 237 -13.00 18.45 -15.21
C THR A 237 -12.54 19.22 -16.45
N HIS A 238 -13.39 19.32 -17.48
CA HIS A 238 -13.13 20.19 -18.63
C HIS A 238 -12.98 21.67 -18.25
N ASP A 239 -13.55 22.08 -17.11
CA ASP A 239 -13.42 23.41 -16.50
C ASP A 239 -12.14 23.58 -15.67
N LYS A 240 -11.23 22.58 -15.71
CA LYS A 240 -9.96 22.55 -14.97
C LYS A 240 -10.13 22.57 -13.45
N GLU A 241 -11.16 21.91 -12.93
CA GLU A 241 -11.36 21.72 -11.49
C GLU A 241 -10.81 20.36 -11.07
N LEU A 242 -9.96 20.32 -10.04
CA LEU A 242 -9.50 19.06 -9.45
C LEU A 242 -10.51 18.59 -8.39
N ILE A 243 -11.02 17.37 -8.57
CA ILE A 243 -11.97 16.73 -7.67
C ILE A 243 -11.43 15.37 -7.24
N LEU A 244 -11.40 15.13 -5.93
CA LEU A 244 -11.17 13.81 -5.33
C LEU A 244 -12.46 13.35 -4.64
N PRO A 245 -12.78 12.05 -4.61
CA PRO A 245 -13.87 11.54 -3.80
C PRO A 245 -13.72 11.88 -2.30
N GLU A 246 -14.85 11.99 -1.59
CA GLU A 246 -14.85 12.24 -0.15
C GLU A 246 -14.30 11.04 0.65
N PHE A 247 -13.62 11.31 1.77
CA PHE A 247 -12.92 10.28 2.54
C PHE A 247 -13.79 9.57 3.60
N ASP A 248 -15.12 9.73 3.53
CA ASP A 248 -16.04 9.15 4.51
C ASP A 248 -16.29 7.66 4.28
N LYS A 249 -16.15 7.20 3.03
CA LYS A 249 -16.34 5.80 2.62
C LYS A 249 -15.06 5.12 2.13
N ILE A 250 -13.95 5.84 2.05
CA ILE A 250 -12.67 5.35 1.53
C ILE A 250 -11.50 5.73 2.44
N LEU A 251 -10.31 5.19 2.17
CA LEU A 251 -9.16 5.56 2.96
C LEU A 251 -8.78 7.03 2.71
N ARG A 252 -8.63 7.81 3.78
CA ARG A 252 -7.95 9.11 3.72
C ARG A 252 -6.46 8.90 3.44
N GLY A 253 -6.10 8.81 2.16
CA GLY A 253 -4.72 8.68 1.69
C GLY A 253 -3.84 9.82 2.19
N CYS A 254 -2.64 9.53 2.66
CA CYS A 254 -1.68 10.59 3.04
C CYS A 254 -1.27 11.37 1.80
N THR A 255 -0.94 10.70 0.69
CA THR A 255 -0.63 11.36 -0.58
C THR A 255 -1.82 12.16 -1.12
N ALA A 256 -3.05 11.61 -1.07
CA ALA A 256 -4.24 12.33 -1.51
C ALA A 256 -4.50 13.59 -0.68
N ALA A 257 -4.40 13.49 0.64
CA ALA A 257 -4.51 14.65 1.53
C ALA A 257 -3.40 15.68 1.25
N ARG A 258 -2.17 15.23 1.03
CA ARG A 258 -1.04 16.10 0.71
C ARG A 258 -1.18 16.76 -0.66
N LEU A 259 -1.72 16.04 -1.65
CA LEU A 259 -2.02 16.61 -2.97
C LEU A 259 -3.06 17.73 -2.86
N LEU A 260 -4.12 17.56 -2.07
CA LEU A 260 -5.11 18.62 -1.81
C LEU A 260 -4.49 19.84 -1.11
N GLU A 261 -3.46 19.66 -0.28
CA GLU A 261 -2.70 20.76 0.32
C GLU A 261 -1.78 21.49 -0.69
N LEU A 262 -1.28 20.78 -1.71
CA LEU A 262 -0.31 21.31 -2.69
C LEU A 262 -0.98 21.89 -3.94
N ALA A 263 -2.08 21.31 -4.40
CA ALA A 263 -2.79 21.67 -5.62
C ALA A 263 -3.27 23.14 -5.69
N PRO A 264 -3.60 23.85 -4.59
CA PRO A 264 -3.91 25.28 -4.63
C PRO A 264 -2.83 26.14 -5.30
N LYS A 265 -1.56 25.72 -5.28
CA LYS A 265 -0.48 26.40 -6.04
C LYS A 265 -0.77 26.46 -7.55
N LEU A 266 -1.40 25.43 -8.12
CA LEU A 266 -1.78 25.44 -9.53
C LEU A 266 -2.98 26.36 -9.80
N VAL A 267 -3.83 26.60 -8.79
CA VAL A 267 -4.91 27.60 -8.88
C VAL A 267 -4.33 29.01 -8.89
N GLU A 268 -3.36 29.29 -8.01
CA GLU A 268 -2.62 30.57 -7.99
C GLU A 268 -1.88 30.84 -9.32
N GLN A 269 -1.39 29.77 -9.96
CA GLN A 269 -0.76 29.81 -11.29
C GLN A 269 -1.77 29.86 -12.45
N HIS A 270 -3.08 29.92 -12.18
CA HIS A 270 -4.15 29.92 -13.18
C HIS A 270 -4.15 28.67 -14.10
N ARG A 271 -3.55 27.56 -13.64
CA ARG A 271 -3.54 26.27 -14.34
C ARG A 271 -4.77 25.43 -13.97
N LEU A 272 -5.16 25.46 -12.69
CA LEU A 272 -6.44 24.93 -12.20
C LEU A 272 -7.39 26.08 -11.87
N LYS A 273 -8.70 25.81 -11.96
CA LYS A 273 -9.77 26.73 -11.56
C LYS A 273 -10.09 26.59 -10.08
N SER A 274 -10.15 25.36 -9.56
CA SER A 274 -10.43 25.07 -8.16
C SER A 274 -9.94 23.66 -7.76
N VAL A 275 -9.91 23.40 -6.46
CA VAL A 275 -9.58 22.10 -5.86
C VAL A 275 -10.63 21.80 -4.80
N ARG A 276 -11.26 20.63 -4.84
CA ARG A 276 -12.27 20.23 -3.86
C ARG A 276 -12.34 18.71 -3.69
N THR A 277 -13.00 18.29 -2.61
CA THR A 277 -13.52 16.92 -2.48
C THR A 277 -15.02 16.96 -2.73
N ASP A 278 -15.54 16.00 -3.48
CA ASP A 278 -16.97 15.84 -3.72
C ASP A 278 -17.29 14.41 -4.15
N ASN A 279 -18.55 14.01 -4.02
CA ASN A 279 -19.03 12.75 -4.60
C ASN A 279 -19.19 12.91 -6.10
N LEU A 280 -18.65 11.94 -6.85
CA LEU A 280 -18.73 11.89 -8.31
C LEU A 280 -19.43 10.60 -8.71
N THR A 281 -20.44 10.69 -9.54
CA THR A 281 -21.02 9.50 -10.18
C THR A 281 -20.01 8.89 -11.16
N ILE A 282 -20.17 7.61 -11.48
CA ILE A 282 -19.36 6.96 -12.51
C ILE A 282 -19.43 7.66 -13.88
N GLU A 283 -20.58 8.24 -14.22
CA GLU A 283 -20.77 8.95 -15.49
C GLU A 283 -19.97 10.26 -15.52
N GLU A 284 -20.04 11.07 -14.46
CA GLU A 284 -19.24 12.30 -14.34
C GLU A 284 -17.75 12.00 -14.34
N ALA A 285 -17.34 10.97 -13.59
CA ALA A 285 -15.96 10.53 -13.49
C ALA A 285 -15.38 10.10 -14.85
N LYS A 286 -16.13 9.31 -15.63
CA LYS A 286 -15.73 8.88 -16.98
C LYS A 286 -15.75 10.02 -18.00
N ASN A 287 -16.46 11.11 -17.73
CA ASN A 287 -16.48 12.32 -18.55
C ASN A 287 -15.43 13.36 -18.11
N ALA A 288 -14.49 13.00 -17.22
CA ALA A 288 -13.39 13.87 -16.84
C ALA A 288 -12.45 14.13 -18.04
N ALA A 289 -11.83 15.32 -18.05
CA ALA A 289 -10.80 15.67 -19.02
C ALA A 289 -9.49 14.92 -18.76
N GLU A 290 -9.15 14.72 -17.48
CA GLU A 290 -7.99 13.93 -17.06
C GLU A 290 -8.31 13.13 -15.79
N MET A 291 -7.63 12.01 -15.60
CA MET A 291 -7.81 11.13 -14.44
C MET A 291 -6.47 10.60 -13.93
N MET A 292 -6.41 10.29 -12.64
CA MET A 292 -5.21 9.74 -12.03
C MET A 292 -5.50 8.84 -10.82
N TYR A 293 -4.63 7.88 -10.60
CA TYR A 293 -4.45 7.27 -9.28
C TYR A 293 -3.51 8.11 -8.41
N ILE A 294 -3.73 8.07 -7.10
CA ILE A 294 -2.95 8.79 -6.11
C ILE A 294 -2.54 7.81 -5.00
N GLY A 295 -1.25 7.48 -4.92
CA GLY A 295 -0.69 6.46 -4.03
C GLY A 295 0.59 6.90 -3.32
N SER A 296 1.22 6.06 -2.50
CA SER A 296 2.50 6.43 -1.86
C SER A 296 3.72 6.11 -2.73
N THR A 297 3.74 4.95 -3.39
CA THR A 297 4.86 4.51 -4.25
C THR A 297 4.78 5.05 -5.68
N LEU A 298 3.55 5.22 -6.19
CA LEU A 298 3.25 5.92 -7.43
C LEU A 298 2.39 7.14 -7.05
N PRO A 299 3.01 8.29 -6.73
CA PRO A 299 2.34 9.42 -6.10
C PRO A 299 1.15 9.96 -6.91
N VAL A 300 1.35 10.09 -8.21
CA VAL A 300 0.32 10.38 -9.20
C VAL A 300 0.60 9.51 -10.42
N LEU A 301 -0.36 8.67 -10.80
CA LEU A 301 -0.27 7.78 -11.96
C LEU A 301 -1.41 8.12 -12.93
N PRO A 302 -1.11 8.64 -14.14
CA PRO A 302 -2.14 9.03 -15.09
C PRO A 302 -3.00 7.86 -15.56
N ILE A 303 -4.32 8.07 -15.67
CA ILE A 303 -5.28 7.12 -16.23
C ILE A 303 -5.76 7.67 -17.57
N ILE A 304 -5.58 6.89 -18.64
CA ILE A 304 -5.89 7.32 -20.02
C ILE A 304 -7.10 6.60 -20.62
N ALA A 305 -7.54 5.49 -20.01
CA ALA A 305 -8.75 4.79 -20.42
C ALA A 305 -9.41 4.08 -19.23
N TRP A 306 -10.74 4.04 -19.24
CA TRP A 306 -11.58 3.32 -18.27
C TRP A 306 -12.62 2.49 -19.02
N ASP A 307 -12.63 1.17 -18.79
CA ASP A 307 -13.55 0.20 -19.42
C ASP A 307 -13.46 0.30 -20.96
N GLU A 308 -12.23 0.27 -21.47
CA GLU A 308 -11.86 0.43 -22.89
C GLU A 308 -12.28 1.75 -23.56
N LYS A 309 -12.84 2.70 -22.80
CA LYS A 309 -13.14 4.05 -23.31
C LYS A 309 -12.02 5.02 -22.91
N PRO A 310 -11.59 5.91 -23.82
CA PRO A 310 -10.59 6.92 -23.48
C PRO A 310 -11.14 7.91 -22.44
N ILE A 311 -10.25 8.36 -21.55
CA ILE A 311 -10.48 9.54 -20.72
C ILE A 311 -9.97 10.75 -21.49
N GLY A 312 -10.80 11.80 -21.62
CA GLY A 312 -10.47 12.96 -22.45
C GLY A 312 -10.11 12.56 -23.89
N ASP A 313 -8.87 12.84 -24.30
CA ASP A 313 -8.33 12.49 -25.62
C ASP A 313 -7.54 11.16 -25.64
N GLY A 314 -7.56 10.40 -24.55
CA GLY A 314 -6.84 9.13 -24.39
C GLY A 314 -5.33 9.27 -24.19
N LYS A 315 -4.84 10.48 -23.88
CA LYS A 315 -3.42 10.75 -23.60
C LYS A 315 -3.21 11.19 -22.16
N VAL A 316 -1.95 11.14 -21.74
CA VAL A 316 -1.53 11.66 -20.44
C VAL A 316 -1.77 13.17 -20.39
N GLY A 317 -2.58 13.61 -19.43
CA GLY A 317 -2.96 15.00 -19.29
C GLY A 317 -1.90 15.89 -18.64
N GLU A 318 -1.84 17.15 -19.07
CA GLU A 318 -0.82 18.11 -18.62
C GLU A 318 -1.01 18.53 -17.16
N LEU A 319 -2.25 18.62 -16.68
CA LEU A 319 -2.52 19.03 -15.30
C LEU A 319 -2.25 17.87 -14.32
N THR A 320 -2.50 16.64 -14.74
CA THR A 320 -2.12 15.42 -14.03
C THR A 320 -0.61 15.36 -13.84
N MET A 321 0.16 15.65 -14.89
CA MET A 321 1.62 15.72 -14.78
C MET A 321 2.09 16.88 -13.90
N ALA A 322 1.42 18.04 -13.95
CA ALA A 322 1.72 19.14 -13.04
C ALA A 322 1.51 18.78 -11.56
N LEU A 323 0.44 18.05 -11.26
CA LEU A 323 0.17 17.54 -9.92
C LEU A 323 1.20 16.48 -9.51
N SER A 324 1.60 15.61 -10.46
CA SER A 324 2.67 14.64 -10.26
C SER A 324 3.99 15.32 -9.89
N ASP A 325 4.38 16.34 -10.64
CA ASP A 325 5.60 17.12 -10.39
C ASP A 325 5.54 17.79 -9.01
N LEU A 326 4.42 18.41 -8.64
CA LEU A 326 4.26 19.04 -7.32
C LEU A 326 4.45 18.05 -6.16
N VAL A 327 3.87 16.86 -6.25
CA VAL A 327 4.01 15.86 -5.17
C VAL A 327 5.42 15.30 -5.16
N TRP A 328 6.01 15.02 -6.32
CA TRP A 328 7.37 14.52 -6.43
C TRP A 328 8.39 15.51 -5.86
N GLU A 329 8.27 16.79 -6.22
CA GLU A 329 9.10 17.87 -5.67
C GLU A 329 8.93 18.00 -4.15
N ASP A 330 7.72 17.84 -3.61
CA ASP A 330 7.50 17.85 -2.16
C ASP A 330 8.16 16.66 -1.46
N MET A 331 8.15 15.48 -2.09
CA MET A 331 8.86 14.28 -1.58
C MET A 331 10.38 14.48 -1.59
N VAL A 332 10.94 15.06 -2.65
CA VAL A 332 12.39 15.24 -2.84
C VAL A 332 12.95 16.45 -2.09
N ALA A 333 12.22 17.57 -2.10
CA ALA A 333 12.68 18.90 -1.73
C ALA A 333 11.73 19.64 -0.76
N GLY A 334 10.63 19.00 -0.34
CA GLY A 334 9.65 19.59 0.57
C GLY A 334 10.20 19.94 1.95
N PRO A 335 9.38 20.58 2.80
CA PRO A 335 9.82 21.13 4.07
C PRO A 335 10.28 20.03 5.05
N LYS A 336 11.24 20.38 5.93
CA LYS A 336 11.77 19.47 6.96
C LYS A 336 10.69 18.91 7.90
N THR A 337 9.55 19.59 8.03
CA THR A 337 8.40 19.12 8.81
C THR A 337 7.69 17.91 8.16
N ARG A 338 7.89 17.69 6.86
CA ARG A 338 7.36 16.54 6.10
C ARG A 338 8.40 15.47 5.82
N ARG A 339 9.69 15.78 6.00
CA ARG A 339 10.80 14.88 5.69
C ARG A 339 11.72 14.72 6.89
N ILE A 340 11.72 13.52 7.47
CA ILE A 340 12.58 13.19 8.61
C ILE A 340 13.89 12.62 8.07
N PRO A 341 15.05 13.25 8.32
CA PRO A 341 16.33 12.68 7.93
C PRO A 341 16.59 11.39 8.71
N VAL A 342 17.04 10.35 8.01
CA VAL A 342 17.41 9.09 8.64
C VAL A 342 18.91 9.15 9.01
N PRO A 343 19.29 8.85 10.26
CA PRO A 343 20.68 8.93 10.72
C PRO A 343 21.43 7.65 10.33
N TYR A 344 21.71 7.50 9.03
CA TYR A 344 22.53 6.37 8.58
C TYR A 344 23.95 6.48 9.14
N LEU A 345 24.44 5.35 9.64
CA LEU A 345 25.81 5.18 10.10
C LEU A 345 26.73 4.82 8.94
#